data_AF-A0A2S7P4Z9-F1
#
_entry.id   AF-A0A2S7P4Z9-F1
#
_cell.length_a   1.000
_cell.length_b   1.000
_cell.length_c   1.000
_cell.angle_alpha   90.00
_cell.angle_beta   90.00
_cell.angle_gamma   90.00
#
_symmetry.space_group_name_H-M   'P 1'
#
loop_
_entity.id
_entity.type
_entity.pdbx_description
1 polymer ?
#
loop_
_entity_poly.entity_id
_entity_poly.type
_entity_poly.pdbx_seq_one_letter_code
_entity_poly.pdbx_strand_id
1 'polypeptide(L)'
;MLSISVQPPARARPGAILYPPLVIRLSSEHDLYEHLAGYWTVVTLLHYSSGEVLYDQMDGKMADSAHPIAQSRSRGVRDQAYFFFPDLVIHHPGRYRLRVSLMRMDYSPESGPDGAVVCDEQVDTRSIVVEDSGPNYSRPSESTKEIL
;
A
#
# COMPACT_ATOMS: atom_id res chain seq x y z
N MET A 1 -10.41 -6.91 -4.47
CA MET A 1 -9.99 -5.69 -5.16
C MET A 1 -9.20 -4.83 -4.21
N LEU A 2 -7.98 -4.51 -4.61
CA LEU A 2 -7.03 -3.69 -3.89
C LEU A 2 -7.18 -2.24 -4.37
N SER A 3 -7.25 -1.28 -3.44
CA SER A 3 -7.39 0.13 -3.80
C SER A 3 -6.65 1.05 -2.84
N ILE A 4 -6.16 2.19 -3.36
CA ILE A 4 -5.49 3.20 -2.56
C ILE A 4 -6.56 4.14 -1.99
N SER A 5 -6.73 4.11 -0.67
CA SER A 5 -7.68 4.98 0.04
C SER A 5 -7.07 6.33 0.39
N VAL A 6 -5.79 6.36 0.75
CA VAL A 6 -5.03 7.61 0.95
C VAL A 6 -3.79 7.58 0.09
N GLN A 7 -3.68 8.57 -0.79
CA GLN A 7 -2.50 8.78 -1.62
C GLN A 7 -1.38 9.43 -0.81
N PRO A 8 -0.11 9.05 -1.04
CA PRO A 8 1.03 9.78 -0.51
C PRO A 8 1.09 11.18 -1.12
N PRO A 9 1.88 12.11 -0.54
CA PRO A 9 2.00 13.45 -1.08
C PRO A 9 2.55 13.45 -2.51
N ALA A 10 2.07 14.35 -3.36
CA ALA A 10 2.57 14.51 -4.73
C ALA A 10 4.00 15.10 -4.77
N ARG A 11 4.39 15.80 -3.71
CA ARG A 11 5.74 16.38 -3.52
C ARG A 11 6.24 16.11 -2.12
N ALA A 12 7.50 15.73 -1.99
CA ALA A 12 8.14 15.48 -0.70
C ALA A 12 9.59 15.96 -0.72
N ARG A 13 10.15 16.16 0.47
CA ARG A 13 11.59 16.39 0.66
C ARG A 13 12.33 15.06 0.83
N PRO A 14 13.55 14.90 0.28
CA PRO A 14 14.42 13.78 0.60
C PRO A 14 14.54 13.52 2.11
N GLY A 15 14.39 12.26 2.52
CA GLY A 15 14.54 11.85 3.92
C GLY A 15 13.37 12.23 4.83
N ALA A 16 12.34 12.93 4.33
CA ALA A 16 11.13 13.23 5.09
C ALA A 16 10.12 12.09 5.00
N ILE A 17 9.38 11.85 6.08
CA ILE A 17 8.24 10.93 6.08
C ILE A 17 7.19 11.42 5.09
N LEU A 18 6.71 10.52 4.25
CA LEU A 18 5.61 10.78 3.32
C LEU A 18 4.32 11.00 4.10
N TYR A 19 3.86 12.26 4.13
CA TYR A 19 2.59 12.63 4.75
C TYR A 19 1.70 13.43 3.78
N PRO A 20 0.42 13.05 3.56
CA PRO A 20 -0.34 11.99 4.24
C PRO A 20 0.22 10.56 4.06
N PRO A 21 0.00 9.65 5.03
CA PRO A 21 0.53 8.29 4.95
C PRO A 21 -0.22 7.47 3.88
N LEU A 22 0.42 6.44 3.36
CA LEU A 22 -0.22 5.54 2.40
C LEU A 22 -1.18 4.60 3.15
N VAL A 23 -2.46 4.61 2.73
CA VAL A 23 -3.49 3.70 3.24
C VAL A 23 -4.13 2.95 2.09
N ILE A 24 -4.16 1.63 2.23
CA ILE A 24 -4.68 0.70 1.22
C ILE A 24 -5.91 0.01 1.79
N ARG A 25 -6.86 -0.34 0.92
CA ARG A 25 -8.09 -1.02 1.29
C ARG A 25 -8.31 -2.22 0.40
N LEU A 26 -8.71 -3.32 1.02
CA LEU A 26 -9.09 -4.55 0.35
C LEU A 26 -10.61 -4.71 0.45
N SER A 27 -11.27 -4.76 -0.70
CA SER A 27 -12.72 -4.97 -0.78
C SER A 27 -13.02 -6.26 -1.54
N SER A 28 -14.08 -6.97 -1.13
CA SER A 28 -14.51 -8.25 -1.71
C SER A 28 -16.02 -8.41 -1.57
N GLU A 29 -16.64 -9.14 -2.49
CA GLU A 29 -18.03 -9.61 -2.36
C GLU A 29 -18.14 -10.77 -1.36
N HIS A 30 -17.07 -11.55 -1.25
CA HIS A 30 -16.96 -12.69 -0.34
C HIS A 30 -16.41 -12.25 1.01
N ASP A 31 -16.85 -12.92 2.08
CA ASP A 31 -16.26 -12.70 3.39
C ASP A 31 -14.86 -13.30 3.45
N LEU A 32 -13.86 -12.46 3.67
CA LEU A 32 -12.47 -12.90 3.77
C LEU A 32 -11.99 -13.01 5.20
N TYR A 33 -12.81 -12.73 6.21
CA TYR A 33 -12.37 -12.54 7.60
C TYR A 33 -11.44 -13.64 8.12
N GLU A 34 -11.80 -14.92 7.95
CA GLU A 34 -11.00 -16.06 8.39
C GLU A 34 -9.70 -16.26 7.59
N HIS A 35 -9.63 -15.71 6.38
CA HIS A 35 -8.50 -15.83 5.47
C HIS A 35 -7.54 -14.64 5.54
N LEU A 36 -7.94 -13.52 6.17
CA LEU A 36 -7.15 -12.28 6.22
C LEU A 36 -5.76 -12.47 6.85
N ALA A 37 -5.61 -13.43 7.76
CA ALA A 37 -4.32 -13.76 8.36
C ALA A 37 -3.27 -14.24 7.32
N GLY A 38 -3.72 -14.78 6.19
CA GLY A 38 -2.88 -15.21 5.08
C GLY A 38 -2.56 -14.10 4.08
N TYR A 39 -3.10 -12.88 4.25
CA TYR A 39 -2.89 -11.75 3.35
C TYR A 39 -1.98 -10.69 3.97
N TRP A 40 -1.06 -10.17 3.16
CA TRP A 40 -0.25 -9.00 3.49
C TRP A 40 -0.01 -8.17 2.23
N THR A 41 0.42 -6.93 2.41
CA THR A 41 0.82 -6.08 1.30
C THR A 41 2.30 -5.74 1.40
N VAL A 42 2.93 -5.57 0.25
CA VAL A 42 4.31 -5.08 0.12
C VAL A 42 4.33 -3.85 -0.76
N VAL A 43 4.99 -2.80 -0.31
CA VAL A 43 5.20 -1.54 -1.03
C VAL A 43 6.61 -1.54 -1.62
N THR A 44 6.70 -1.31 -2.93
CA THR A 44 7.96 -1.16 -3.64
C THR A 44 8.05 0.22 -4.28
N LEU A 45 9.25 0.80 -4.28
CA LEU A 45 9.52 2.07 -4.95
C LEU A 45 9.85 1.82 -6.42
N LEU A 46 9.16 2.53 -7.32
CA LEU A 46 9.40 2.47 -8.75
C LEU A 46 9.92 3.81 -9.26
N HIS A 47 10.95 3.77 -10.09
CA HIS A 47 11.34 4.93 -10.89
C HIS A 47 10.23 5.25 -11.91
N TYR A 48 9.77 6.50 -11.98
CA TYR A 48 8.54 6.86 -12.69
C TYR A 48 8.58 6.56 -14.20
N SER A 49 9.70 6.81 -14.87
CA SER A 49 9.80 6.66 -16.33
C SER A 49 10.25 5.29 -16.79
N SER A 50 11.20 4.66 -16.08
CA SER A 50 11.72 3.34 -16.45
C SER A 50 10.88 2.18 -15.89
N GLY A 51 10.10 2.42 -14.82
CA GLY A 51 9.39 1.36 -14.10
C GLY A 51 10.32 0.43 -13.31
N GLU A 52 11.60 0.78 -13.21
CA GLU A 52 12.60 0.03 -12.45
C GLU A 52 12.28 0.03 -10.96
N VAL A 53 12.43 -1.13 -10.33
CA VAL A 53 12.29 -1.30 -8.88
C VAL A 53 13.57 -0.84 -8.20
N LEU A 54 13.45 0.08 -7.24
CA LEU A 54 14.57 0.66 -6.50
C LEU A 54 14.56 0.15 -5.06
N TYR A 55 15.45 -0.79 -4.75
CA TYR A 55 15.46 -1.49 -3.46
C TYR A 55 16.04 -0.67 -2.30
N ASP A 56 17.04 0.17 -2.56
CA ASP A 56 17.82 0.83 -1.50
C ASP A 56 17.56 2.34 -1.39
N GLN A 57 16.41 2.80 -1.89
CA GLN A 57 16.06 4.24 -1.91
C GLN A 57 14.82 4.58 -1.07
N MET A 58 14.25 3.60 -0.37
CA MET A 58 13.07 3.77 0.47
C MET A 58 13.28 3.07 1.82
N ASP A 59 12.92 3.76 2.90
CA ASP A 59 12.92 3.24 4.26
C ASP A 59 11.53 3.30 4.88
N GLY A 60 11.41 2.72 6.08
CA GLY A 60 10.18 2.66 6.87
C GLY A 60 9.50 1.30 6.77
N LYS A 61 8.24 1.23 7.19
CA LYS A 61 7.42 0.04 7.08
C LYS A 61 7.01 -0.17 5.62
N MET A 62 7.62 -1.14 4.94
CA MET A 62 7.33 -1.47 3.54
C MET A 62 6.40 -2.68 3.37
N ALA A 63 6.04 -3.35 4.46
CA ALA A 63 5.08 -4.44 4.44
C ALA A 63 4.11 -4.32 5.61
N ASP A 64 2.86 -4.72 5.38
CA ASP A 64 1.84 -4.74 6.42
C ASP A 64 0.87 -5.90 6.26
N SER A 65 0.45 -6.46 7.39
CA SER A 65 -0.60 -7.47 7.44
C SER A 65 -1.98 -6.82 7.30
N ALA A 66 -2.98 -7.61 6.91
CA ALA A 66 -4.35 -7.11 6.81
C ALA A 66 -4.92 -6.75 8.19
N HIS A 67 -5.43 -5.53 8.33
CA HIS A 67 -6.19 -5.08 9.52
C HIS A 67 -7.69 -5.24 9.25
N PRO A 68 -8.39 -6.20 9.88
CA PRO A 68 -9.79 -6.47 9.57
C PRO A 68 -10.69 -5.28 9.89
N ILE A 69 -11.66 -5.00 9.02
CA ILE A 69 -12.72 -4.02 9.25
C ILE A 69 -13.95 -4.76 9.76
N ALA A 70 -14.50 -4.31 10.89
CA ALA A 70 -15.71 -4.90 11.46
C ALA A 70 -16.88 -4.76 10.46
N GLN A 71 -17.51 -5.88 10.12
CA GLN A 71 -18.54 -5.92 9.09
C GLN A 71 -19.94 -5.74 9.70
N SER A 72 -20.74 -4.87 9.09
CA SER A 72 -22.20 -4.90 9.23
C SER A 72 -22.78 -5.90 8.22
N ARG A 73 -23.88 -6.59 8.56
CA ARG A 73 -24.51 -7.65 7.73
C ARG A 73 -25.19 -7.09 6.47
N SER A 74 -24.43 -6.53 5.54
CA SER A 74 -24.90 -6.06 4.24
C SER A 74 -24.47 -7.00 3.11
N ARG A 75 -25.26 -7.05 2.02
CA ARG A 75 -24.95 -7.80 0.79
C ARG A 75 -24.15 -6.91 -0.17
N GLY A 76 -23.21 -7.49 -0.93
CA GLY A 76 -22.45 -6.82 -1.99
C GLY A 76 -20.94 -6.68 -1.68
N VAL A 77 -20.22 -5.98 -2.57
CA VAL A 77 -18.81 -5.63 -2.38
C VAL A 77 -18.68 -4.79 -1.10
N ARG A 78 -17.83 -5.23 -0.20
CA ARG A 78 -17.55 -4.54 1.06
C ARG A 78 -16.08 -4.59 1.41
N ASP A 79 -15.66 -3.61 2.17
CA ASP A 79 -14.31 -3.49 2.66
C ASP A 79 -14.06 -4.50 3.77
N GLN A 80 -13.03 -5.30 3.54
CA GLN A 80 -12.67 -6.44 4.36
C GLN A 80 -11.55 -6.05 5.33
N ALA A 81 -10.58 -5.29 4.84
CA ALA A 81 -9.40 -4.91 5.59
C ALA A 81 -8.79 -3.60 5.05
N TYR A 82 -7.92 -3.01 5.87
CA TYR A 82 -7.01 -1.96 5.43
C TYR A 82 -5.55 -2.35 5.72
N PHE A 83 -4.63 -1.65 5.08
CA PHE A 83 -3.18 -1.73 5.32
C PHE A 83 -2.63 -0.31 5.48
N PHE A 84 -1.68 -0.14 6.39
CA PHE A 84 -1.26 1.18 6.87
C PHE A 84 0.27 1.32 6.91
N PHE A 85 0.75 2.35 6.20
CA PHE A 85 2.17 2.65 6.02
C PHE A 85 2.49 4.09 6.49
N PRO A 86 2.74 4.29 7.80
CA PRO A 86 2.82 5.62 8.40
C PRO A 86 4.15 6.35 8.20
N ASP A 87 5.22 5.62 7.87
CA ASP A 87 6.60 6.08 8.05
C ASP A 87 7.48 5.83 6.81
N LEU A 88 6.87 5.69 5.63
CA LEU A 88 7.61 5.58 4.38
C LEU A 88 8.44 6.84 4.10
N VAL A 89 9.70 6.67 3.74
CA VAL A 89 10.65 7.75 3.43
C VAL A 89 11.35 7.47 2.11
N ILE A 90 11.53 8.48 1.26
CA ILE A 90 12.34 8.39 0.03
C ILE A 90 13.56 9.30 0.17
N HIS A 91 14.76 8.76 -0.02
CA HIS A 91 16.02 9.46 0.30
C HIS A 91 16.64 10.26 -0.83
N HIS A 92 16.31 9.93 -2.06
CA HIS A 92 16.97 10.52 -3.22
C HIS A 92 16.00 11.42 -4.00
N PRO A 93 16.46 12.58 -4.48
CA PRO A 93 15.68 13.38 -5.42
C PRO A 93 15.34 12.61 -6.69
N GLY A 94 14.12 12.77 -7.17
CA GLY A 94 13.65 12.06 -8.35
C GLY A 94 12.14 12.07 -8.48
N ARG A 95 11.64 11.34 -9.48
CA ARG A 95 10.20 11.13 -9.68
C ARG A 95 9.89 9.65 -9.59
N TYR A 96 8.93 9.32 -8.74
CA TYR A 96 8.65 7.94 -8.35
C TYR A 96 7.16 7.61 -8.36
N ARG A 97 6.85 6.33 -8.24
CA ARG A 97 5.55 5.81 -7.78
C ARG A 97 5.81 4.72 -6.75
N LEU A 98 4.84 4.50 -5.87
CA LEU A 98 4.82 3.32 -5.00
C LEU A 98 3.91 2.28 -5.63
N ARG A 99 4.39 1.04 -5.75
CA ARG A 99 3.57 -0.11 -6.13
C ARG A 99 3.24 -0.90 -4.89
N VAL A 100 1.95 -1.12 -4.66
CA VAL A 100 1.45 -1.99 -3.60
C VAL A 100 1.06 -3.31 -4.22
N SER A 101 1.64 -4.40 -3.73
CA SER A 101 1.32 -5.77 -4.14
C SER A 101 0.59 -6.48 -3.01
N LEU A 102 -0.59 -7.02 -3.28
CA LEU A 102 -1.31 -7.89 -2.36
C LEU A 102 -0.76 -9.31 -2.50
N MET A 103 -0.15 -9.78 -1.43
CA MET A 103 0.43 -11.10 -1.32
C MET A 103 -0.47 -12.00 -0.48
N ARG A 104 -0.47 -13.29 -0.81
CA ARG A 104 -1.17 -14.32 -0.07
C ARG A 104 -0.34 -15.60 0.02
N MET A 105 -0.41 -16.28 1.17
CA MET A 105 0.05 -17.67 1.27
C MET A 105 -1.01 -18.60 0.66
N ASP A 106 -0.61 -19.38 -0.33
CA ASP A 106 -1.41 -20.42 -0.94
C ASP A 106 -0.98 -21.81 -0.45
N TYR A 107 -1.89 -22.49 0.25
CA TYR A 107 -1.71 -23.87 0.72
C TYR A 107 -2.59 -24.85 -0.07
N SER A 108 -2.96 -24.50 -1.30
CA SER A 108 -3.70 -25.41 -2.17
C SER A 108 -2.90 -26.70 -2.43
N PRO A 109 -3.56 -27.83 -2.74
CA PRO A 109 -2.87 -29.08 -3.05
C PRO A 109 -1.83 -28.94 -4.19
N GLU A 110 -2.05 -28.02 -5.13
CA GLU A 110 -1.15 -27.75 -6.25
C GLU A 110 0.16 -27.07 -5.81
N SER A 111 0.10 -26.28 -4.73
CA SER A 111 1.25 -25.55 -4.17
C SER A 111 2.13 -26.40 -3.23
N GLY A 112 1.70 -27.62 -2.91
CA GLY A 112 2.44 -28.54 -2.04
C GLY A 112 2.37 -28.18 -0.54
N PRO A 113 3.00 -28.98 0.34
CA PRO A 113 2.85 -28.87 1.79
C PRO A 113 3.49 -27.62 2.40
N ASP A 114 4.50 -27.05 1.73
CA ASP A 114 5.21 -25.85 2.21
C ASP A 114 4.46 -24.56 1.85
N GLY A 115 3.45 -24.66 0.98
CA GLY A 115 2.72 -23.53 0.43
C GLY A 115 3.56 -22.67 -0.53
N ALA A 116 2.88 -21.77 -1.24
CA ALA A 116 3.49 -20.83 -2.17
C ALA A 116 3.03 -19.40 -1.87
N VAL A 117 3.89 -18.42 -2.13
CA VAL A 117 3.48 -17.01 -2.11
C VAL A 117 2.90 -16.65 -3.47
N VAL A 118 1.67 -16.14 -3.47
CA VAL A 118 0.98 -15.64 -4.66
C VAL A 118 0.80 -14.13 -4.54
N CYS A 119 1.10 -13.41 -5.62
CA CYS A 119 0.76 -12.00 -5.78
C CYS A 119 -0.60 -11.92 -6.49
N ASP A 120 -1.68 -11.69 -5.73
CA ASP A 120 -3.05 -11.71 -6.27
C ASP A 120 -3.36 -10.43 -7.07
N GLU A 121 -2.90 -9.25 -6.63
CA GLU A 121 -3.22 -7.97 -7.24
C GLU A 121 -2.13 -6.91 -7.00
N GLN A 122 -1.98 -5.95 -7.91
CA GLN A 122 -1.08 -4.81 -7.75
C GLN A 122 -1.78 -3.49 -8.08
N VAL A 123 -1.48 -2.43 -7.31
CA VAL A 123 -1.94 -1.06 -7.58
C VAL A 123 -0.81 -0.06 -7.38
N ASP A 124 -0.74 0.93 -8.27
CA ASP A 124 0.30 1.98 -8.23
C ASP A 124 -0.29 3.30 -7.72
N THR A 125 0.50 4.03 -6.93
CA THR A 125 0.16 5.40 -6.52
C THR A 125 0.27 6.38 -7.68
N ARG A 126 -0.22 7.60 -7.44
CA ARG A 126 0.14 8.76 -8.26
C ARG A 126 1.65 9.04 -8.13
N SER A 127 2.17 9.88 -9.03
CA SER A 127 3.57 10.26 -9.00
C SER A 127 3.92 11.07 -7.76
N ILE A 128 5.06 10.77 -7.17
CA ILE A 128 5.69 11.53 -6.09
C ILE A 128 6.94 12.19 -6.69
N VAL A 129 7.06 13.50 -6.54
CA VAL A 129 8.28 14.25 -6.87
C VAL A 129 9.03 14.52 -5.57
N VAL A 130 10.26 14.04 -5.49
CA VAL A 130 11.14 14.23 -4.33
C VAL A 130 12.22 15.23 -4.72
N GLU A 131 12.33 16.32 -3.99
CA GLU A 131 13.28 17.41 -4.27
C GLU A 131 13.60 18.21 -3.00
N ASP A 132 14.77 18.84 -2.93
CA ASP A 132 15.22 19.54 -1.71
C ASP A 132 14.30 20.70 -1.29
N SER A 133 13.64 21.33 -2.27
CA SER A 133 12.64 22.38 -2.04
C SER A 133 11.24 21.84 -1.71
N GLY A 134 11.10 20.52 -1.62
CA GLY A 134 9.87 19.83 -1.28
C GLY A 134 9.42 20.11 0.16
N PRO A 135 8.11 19.99 0.44
CA PRO A 135 7.59 20.14 1.79
C PRO A 135 7.88 18.90 2.63
N ASN A 136 7.98 19.08 3.96
CA ASN A 136 8.08 17.96 4.91
C ASN A 136 6.74 17.24 5.13
N TYR A 137 5.62 17.91 4.81
CA TYR A 137 4.28 17.35 4.90
C TYR A 137 3.37 18.04 3.88
N SER A 138 2.37 17.32 3.39
CA SER A 138 1.27 17.90 2.62
C SER A 138 -0.01 17.90 3.45
N ARG A 139 -0.83 18.94 3.26
CA ARG A 139 -2.15 18.99 3.90
C ARG A 139 -3.02 17.85 3.33
N PRO A 140 -3.63 17.00 4.17
CA PRO A 140 -4.55 15.98 3.70
C PRO A 140 -5.73 16.59 2.94
N SER A 141 -6.20 15.93 1.87
CA SER A 141 -7.48 16.30 1.25
C SER A 141 -8.64 16.03 2.22
N GLU A 142 -9.80 16.65 2.00
CA GLU A 142 -10.98 16.39 2.85
C GLU A 142 -11.33 14.89 2.89
N SER A 143 -11.28 14.20 1.75
CA SER A 143 -11.48 12.74 1.67
C SER A 143 -10.46 11.93 2.47
N THR A 144 -9.22 12.43 2.62
CA THR A 144 -8.19 11.76 3.42
C THR A 144 -8.42 11.99 4.91
N LYS A 145 -8.91 13.17 5.32
CA LYS A 145 -9.20 13.44 6.73
C LYS A 145 -10.32 12.59 7.31
N GLU A 146 -11.20 12.06 6.47
CA GLU A 146 -12.24 11.12 6.91
C GLU A 146 -11.68 9.72 7.21
N ILE A 147 -10.44 9.44 6.76
CA ILE A 147 -9.78 8.13 6.88
C ILE A 147 -8.69 8.14 7.96
N LEU A 148 -7.97 9.26 8.11
CA LEU A 148 -6.92 9.48 9.13
C LEU A 148 -7.51 9.86 10.48
#